data_AF-A0A2N2XKG5-F1
#
_entry.id   AF-A0A2N2XKG5-F1
#
_cell.length_a   1.000
_cell.length_b   1.000
_cell.length_c   1.000
_cell.angle_alpha   90.00
_cell.angle_beta   90.00
_cell.angle_gamma   90.00
#
_symmetry.space_group_name_H-M   'P 1'
#
loop_
_entity.id
_entity.type
_entity.pdbx_description
1 polymer ?
#
loop_
_entity_poly.entity_id
_entity_poly.type
_entity_poly.pdbx_seq_one_letter_code
_entity_poly.pdbx_strand_id
1 'polypeptide(L)'
;KVIHKEGTANPEYFAETYQSELSGTVDSTWMSGNRYFIQVIPEGRDEEFAQTTILGADGKLLVKTGDHIDQAQVIYQGSVINKIFYVDMSRLLLLIVFLGIAWLVHIAYQREHKQKKY
;
A
#
# COMPACT_ATOMS: atom_id res chain seq x y z
N LYS A 1 -8.40 -13.32 21.66
CA LYS A 1 -8.99 -12.41 20.65
C LYS A 1 -7.83 -11.73 19.93
N VAL A 2 -7.40 -12.30 18.80
CA VAL A 2 -6.29 -11.74 18.01
C VAL A 2 -6.88 -10.61 17.18
N ILE A 3 -6.65 -9.37 17.61
CA ILE A 3 -7.10 -8.18 16.89
C ILE A 3 -6.17 -8.05 15.68
N HIS A 4 -6.68 -8.36 14.48
CA HIS A 4 -6.05 -7.91 13.24
C HIS A 4 -6.11 -6.38 13.24
N LYS A 5 -4.97 -5.72 13.46
CA LYS A 5 -4.79 -4.27 13.31
C LYS A 5 -4.56 -3.92 11.84
N GLU A 6 -5.47 -4.35 10.96
CA GLU A 6 -5.51 -3.86 9.58
C GLU A 6 -6.98 -3.58 9.26
N GLY A 7 -7.30 -2.34 8.86
CA GLY A 7 -8.53 -2.11 8.08
C GLY A 7 -9.54 -1.07 8.58
N THR A 8 -9.09 0.15 8.89
CA THR A 8 -10.02 1.30 8.80
C THR A 8 -9.44 2.52 8.07
N ALA A 9 -8.12 2.68 8.02
CA ALA A 9 -7.50 3.75 7.27
C ALA A 9 -7.22 3.31 5.82
N ASN A 10 -7.57 4.16 4.85
CA ASN A 10 -7.24 4.02 3.42
C ASN A 10 -7.73 2.73 2.71
N PRO A 11 -9.05 2.42 2.73
CA PRO A 11 -9.59 1.22 2.09
C PRO A 11 -9.62 1.28 0.55
N GLU A 12 -9.56 2.47 -0.03
CA GLU A 12 -9.68 2.69 -1.48
C GLU A 12 -8.34 2.53 -2.18
N TYR A 13 -8.32 2.17 -3.47
CA TYR A 13 -7.07 2.10 -4.23
C TYR A 13 -6.51 3.49 -4.58
N PHE A 14 -7.42 4.40 -4.92
CA PHE A 14 -7.16 5.78 -5.29
C PHE A 14 -8.04 6.66 -4.41
N ALA A 15 -7.44 7.57 -3.67
CA ALA A 15 -8.15 8.48 -2.79
C ALA A 15 -7.62 9.92 -2.95
N GLU A 16 -8.48 10.90 -2.66
CA GLU A 16 -8.10 12.32 -2.60
C GLU A 16 -7.53 12.73 -1.24
N THR A 17 -7.51 11.80 -0.29
CA THR A 17 -7.03 12.01 1.07
C THR A 17 -6.31 10.78 1.57
N TYR A 18 -5.28 10.98 2.38
CA TYR A 18 -4.62 9.91 3.11
C TYR A 18 -4.88 10.04 4.61
N GLN A 19 -5.34 8.95 5.20
CA GLN A 19 -5.62 8.81 6.61
C GLN A 19 -4.46 8.13 7.33
N SER A 20 -4.19 8.52 8.58
CA SER A 20 -3.16 7.89 9.39
C SER A 20 -3.50 6.42 9.66
N GLU A 21 -2.54 5.54 9.45
CA GLU A 21 -2.69 4.11 9.73
C GLU A 21 -2.57 3.80 11.24
N LEU A 22 -2.04 4.73 12.03
CA LEU A 22 -1.68 4.56 13.44
C LEU A 22 -2.07 5.81 14.25
N SER A 23 -2.32 5.63 15.54
CA SER A 23 -2.31 6.75 16.50
C SER A 23 -0.89 7.01 16.99
N GLY A 24 -0.52 8.28 17.15
CA GLY A 24 0.83 8.65 17.58
C GLY A 24 1.12 10.14 17.48
N THR A 25 2.40 10.49 17.62
CA THR A 25 2.87 11.87 17.50
C THR A 25 3.72 12.00 16.23
N VAL A 26 3.50 13.09 15.49
CA VAL A 26 4.32 13.42 14.33
C VAL A 26 5.68 13.91 14.82
N ASP A 27 6.71 13.12 14.58
CA ASP A 27 8.09 13.46 14.95
C ASP A 27 8.67 14.48 13.98
N SER A 28 8.62 14.18 12.69
CA SER A 28 9.21 15.03 11.66
C SER A 28 8.44 14.97 10.35
N THR A 29 8.34 16.12 9.69
CA THR A 29 7.77 16.25 8.35
C THR A 29 8.77 16.97 7.47
N TRP A 30 9.19 16.36 6.36
CA TRP A 30 10.11 16.99 5.42
C TRP A 30 9.70 16.68 3.99
N MET A 31 10.18 17.50 3.05
CA MET A 31 10.04 17.25 1.62
C MET A 31 11.40 16.85 1.07
N SER A 32 11.44 15.78 0.28
CA SER A 32 12.64 15.40 -0.47
C SER A 32 12.27 15.11 -1.92
N GLY A 33 12.81 15.91 -2.84
CA GLY A 33 12.38 15.92 -4.24
C GLY A 33 10.90 16.30 -4.37
N ASN A 34 10.13 15.49 -5.11
CA ASN A 34 8.69 15.70 -5.33
C ASN A 34 7.82 14.84 -4.39
N ARG A 35 8.27 14.60 -3.16
CA ARG A 35 7.55 13.77 -2.17
C ARG A 35 7.64 14.34 -0.76
N TYR A 36 6.54 14.27 -0.03
CA TYR A 36 6.48 14.51 1.41
C TYR A 36 6.80 13.24 2.18
N PHE A 37 7.54 13.39 3.25
CA PHE A 37 7.88 12.35 4.20
C PHE A 37 7.33 12.76 5.55
N ILE A 38 6.58 11.86 6.18
CA ILE A 38 6.00 12.05 7.51
C ILE A 38 6.49 10.89 8.37
N GLN A 39 7.15 11.22 9.48
CA GLN A 39 7.56 10.25 10.49
C GLN A 39 6.62 10.35 11.68
N VAL A 40 6.00 9.23 12.04
CA VAL A 40 5.05 9.14 13.16
C VAL A 40 5.58 8.14 14.17
N ILE A 41 5.73 8.57 15.42
CA ILE A 41 6.04 7.70 16.55
C ILE A 41 4.71 7.16 17.10
N PRO A 42 4.47 5.84 17.05
CA PRO A 42 3.24 5.27 17.56
C PRO A 42 3.07 5.54 19.06
N GLU A 43 1.81 5.73 19.48
CA GLU A 43 1.51 5.98 20.89
C GLU A 43 2.01 4.82 21.79
N GLY A 44 2.71 5.17 22.87
CA GLY A 44 3.27 4.21 23.83
C GLY A 44 4.47 3.42 23.30
N ARG A 45 5.15 3.90 22.26
CA ARG A 45 6.38 3.32 21.71
C ARG A 45 7.49 4.36 21.64
N ASP A 46 8.72 3.88 21.63
CA ASP A 46 9.92 4.71 21.46
C ASP A 46 10.14 5.09 19.99
N GLU A 47 11.03 6.06 19.76
CA GLU A 47 11.43 6.59 18.44
C GLU A 47 11.89 5.49 17.46
N GLU A 48 12.41 4.37 17.96
CA GLU A 48 12.82 3.22 17.14
C GLU A 48 11.67 2.58 16.34
N PHE A 49 10.42 2.77 16.78
CA PHE A 49 9.22 2.26 16.10
C PHE A 49 8.58 3.29 15.17
N ALA A 50 9.25 4.41 14.91
CA ALA A 50 8.74 5.44 14.05
C ALA A 50 8.48 4.90 12.64
N GLN A 51 7.27 5.14 12.13
CA GLN A 51 6.89 4.76 10.78
C GLN A 51 6.99 5.96 9.85
N THR A 52 7.67 5.76 8.72
CA THR A 52 7.80 6.79 7.68
C THR A 52 6.77 6.53 6.59
N THR A 53 5.85 7.46 6.42
CA THR A 53 4.91 7.48 5.30
C THR A 53 5.38 8.45 4.23
N ILE A 54 5.31 8.02 2.97
CA ILE A 54 5.75 8.79 1.80
C ILE A 54 4.51 9.17 0.99
N LEU A 55 4.36 10.46 0.69
CA LEU A 55 3.21 11.02 -0.04
C LEU A 55 3.70 11.86 -1.22
N GLY A 56 2.85 12.02 -2.23
CA GLY A 56 3.16 12.87 -3.39
C GLY A 56 3.26 14.35 -2.98
N ALA A 57 4.06 15.15 -3.70
CA ALA A 57 4.14 16.59 -3.46
C ALA A 57 2.98 17.39 -4.09
N ASP A 58 2.12 16.75 -4.89
CA ASP A 58 1.05 17.43 -5.63
C ASP A 58 -0.14 17.84 -4.74
N GLY A 59 -0.12 17.46 -3.45
CA GLY A 59 -1.16 17.77 -2.49
C GLY A 59 -0.68 18.58 -1.30
N LYS A 60 -1.57 18.70 -0.32
CA LYS A 60 -1.40 19.51 0.88
C LYS A 60 -1.30 18.63 2.12
N LEU A 61 -0.23 18.83 2.87
CA LEU A 61 -0.07 18.26 4.21
C LEU A 61 -0.98 19.00 5.21
N LEU A 62 -1.74 18.25 6.03
CA LEU A 62 -2.66 18.82 7.01
C LEU A 62 -2.13 18.77 8.46
N VAL A 63 -1.02 18.07 8.68
CA VAL A 63 -0.38 17.89 9.99
C VAL A 63 0.97 18.59 10.05
N LYS A 64 1.43 18.90 11.26
CA LYS A 64 2.76 19.49 11.53
C LYS A 64 3.53 18.63 12.53
N THR A 65 4.85 18.80 12.54
CA THR A 65 5.71 18.27 13.61
C THR A 65 5.20 18.66 14.99
N GLY A 66 5.11 17.68 15.88
CA GLY A 66 4.59 17.82 17.24
C GLY A 66 3.09 17.57 17.38
N ASP A 67 2.34 17.46 16.28
CA ASP A 67 0.90 17.18 16.34
C ASP A 67 0.66 15.72 16.76
N HIS A 68 -0.35 15.54 17.62
CA HIS A 68 -0.90 14.23 17.91
C HIS A 68 -1.92 13.86 16.83
N ILE A 69 -1.84 12.64 16.32
CA ILE A 69 -2.75 12.11 15.31
C ILE A 69 -3.40 10.83 15.80
N ASP A 70 -4.70 10.72 15.54
CA ASP A 70 -5.48 9.52 15.77
C ASP A 70 -5.45 8.60 14.53
N GLN A 71 -5.62 7.31 14.77
CA GLN A 71 -5.86 6.35 13.69
C GLN A 71 -7.08 6.78 12.85
N ALA A 72 -6.95 6.67 11.52
CA ALA A 72 -7.92 7.10 10.52
C ALA A 72 -8.12 8.64 10.39
N GLN A 73 -7.38 9.46 11.14
CA GLN A 73 -7.39 10.91 10.95
C GLN A 73 -6.76 11.28 9.61
N VAL A 74 -7.37 12.24 8.89
CA VAL A 74 -6.81 12.71 7.61
C VAL A 74 -5.57 13.55 7.88
N ILE A 75 -4.43 13.13 7.31
CA ILE A 75 -3.13 13.80 7.49
C ILE A 75 -2.65 14.49 6.20
N TYR A 76 -3.22 14.14 5.06
CA TYR A 76 -2.85 14.68 3.76
C TYR A 76 -4.04 14.70 2.80
N GLN A 77 -4.09 15.72 1.94
CA GLN A 77 -5.10 15.90 0.91
C GLN A 77 -4.43 16.08 -0.46
N GLY A 78 -4.72 15.18 -1.39
CA GLY A 78 -4.17 15.16 -2.74
C GLY A 78 -4.38 13.79 -3.38
N SER A 79 -3.89 13.57 -4.60
CA SER A 79 -3.97 12.25 -5.23
C SER A 79 -3.07 11.24 -4.53
N VAL A 80 -3.66 10.19 -3.95
CA VAL A 80 -2.94 9.14 -3.23
C VAL A 80 -3.28 7.77 -3.80
N ILE A 81 -2.23 6.98 -4.03
CA ILE A 81 -2.33 5.56 -4.40
C ILE A 81 -1.99 4.74 -3.17
N ASN A 82 -2.97 4.03 -2.63
CA ASN A 82 -2.79 3.27 -1.40
C ASN A 82 -2.07 1.95 -1.63
N LYS A 83 -1.39 1.43 -0.59
CA LYS A 83 -0.60 0.19 -0.66
C LYS A 83 -1.41 -1.01 -1.15
N ILE A 84 -2.70 -1.06 -0.82
CA ILE A 84 -3.63 -2.14 -1.20
C ILE A 84 -3.66 -2.30 -2.73
N PHE A 85 -3.62 -1.20 -3.49
CA PHE A 85 -3.55 -1.24 -4.95
C PHE A 85 -2.37 -2.08 -5.46
N TYR A 86 -1.16 -1.80 -4.95
CA TYR A 86 0.04 -2.53 -5.38
C TYR A 86 0.02 -4.00 -4.98
N VAL A 87 -0.49 -4.30 -3.77
CA VAL A 87 -0.61 -5.68 -3.29
C VAL A 87 -1.55 -6.47 -4.20
N ASP A 88 -2.72 -5.93 -4.52
CA ASP A 88 -3.70 -6.66 -5.34
C ASP A 88 -3.28 -6.74 -6.82
N MET A 89 -2.63 -5.72 -7.36
CA MET A 89 -2.04 -5.80 -8.71
C MET A 89 -0.93 -6.86 -8.80
N SER A 90 -0.10 -7.02 -7.76
CA SER A 90 0.92 -8.06 -7.73
C SER A 90 0.33 -9.48 -7.73
N ARG A 91 -0.79 -9.68 -7.02
CA ARG A 91 -1.54 -10.96 -6.99
C ARG A 91 -2.15 -11.28 -8.35
N LEU A 92 -2.74 -10.27 -9.00
CA LEU A 92 -3.33 -10.41 -10.33
C LEU A 92 -2.27 -10.76 -11.37
N LEU A 93 -1.11 -10.11 -11.32
CA LEU A 93 0.03 -10.42 -12.19
C LEU A 93 0.48 -11.88 -12.01
N LEU A 94 0.64 -12.34 -10.77
CA LEU A 94 1.03 -13.72 -10.48
C LEU A 94 0.01 -14.73 -11.04
N LEU A 95 -1.28 -14.43 -10.91
CA LEU A 95 -2.35 -15.26 -11.45
C LEU A 95 -2.30 -15.33 -12.99
N ILE A 96 -2.06 -14.20 -13.66
CA ILE A 96 -1.92 -14.16 -15.13
C ILE A 96 -0.73 -14.99 -15.59
N VAL A 97 0.42 -14.87 -14.92
CA VAL A 97 1.62 -15.66 -15.25
C VAL A 97 1.33 -17.15 -15.08
N PHE A 98 0.68 -17.54 -13.99
CA PHE A 98 0.28 -18.92 -13.75
C PHE A 98 -0.65 -19.46 -14.85
N LEU A 99 -1.68 -18.69 -15.23
CA LEU A 99 -2.58 -19.06 -16.33
C LEU A 99 -1.83 -19.17 -17.67
N GLY A 100 -0.87 -18.29 -17.93
CA GLY A 100 -0.04 -18.35 -19.13
C GLY A 100 0.77 -19.65 -19.22
N ILE A 101 1.40 -20.06 -18.10
CA ILE A 101 2.13 -21.34 -18.04
C ILE A 101 1.19 -22.52 -18.22
N ALA A 102 0.06 -22.53 -17.51
CA ALA A 102 -0.94 -23.60 -17.63
C ALA A 102 -1.48 -23.72 -19.07
N TRP A 103 -1.68 -22.58 -19.75
CA TRP A 103 -2.13 -22.56 -21.13
C TRP A 103 -1.08 -23.11 -22.10
N LEU A 104 0.20 -22.74 -21.93
CA LEU A 104 1.30 -23.30 -22.72
C LEU A 104 1.41 -24.82 -22.55
N VAL A 105 1.33 -25.32 -21.31
CA VAL A 105 1.33 -26.75 -21.02
C VAL A 105 0.13 -27.44 -21.66
N HIS A 106 -1.05 -26.82 -21.60
CA HIS A 106 -2.26 -27.37 -22.23
C HIS A 106 -2.12 -27.49 -23.76
N ILE A 107 -1.54 -26.47 -24.42
CA ILE A 107 -1.27 -26.51 -25.86
C ILE A 107 -0.25 -27.61 -26.19
N ALA A 108 0.83 -27.73 -25.41
CA ALA A 108 1.85 -28.77 -25.61
C ALA A 108 1.24 -30.17 -25.49
N TYR A 109 0.44 -30.39 -24.45
CA TYR A 109 -0.26 -31.66 -24.23
C TYR A 109 -1.21 -32.03 -25.38
N GLN A 110 -2.00 -31.07 -25.88
CA GLN A 110 -2.88 -31.32 -27.02
C GLN A 110 -2.09 -31.65 -28.32
N ARG A 111 -0.92 -31.03 -28.51
CA ARG A 111 -0.05 -31.30 -29.66
C ARG A 111 0.52 -32.72 -29.63
N GLU A 112 0.98 -33.21 -28.47
CA GLU A 112 1.49 -34.57 -28.34
C GLU A 112 0.41 -35.64 -28.58
N HIS A 113 -0.80 -35.43 -28.05
CA HIS A 113 -1.89 -36.39 -28.26
C HIS A 113 -2.42 -36.44 -29.70
N LYS A 114 -2.27 -35.36 -30.49
CA LYS A 114 -2.57 -35.39 -31.93
C LYS A 114 -1.55 -36.18 -32.75
N GLN A 115 -0.29 -36.25 -32.31
CA GLN A 115 0.75 -37.02 -33.01
C GLN A 115 0.66 -38.53 -32.76
N LYS A 116 0.14 -38.97 -31.62
CA LYS A 116 -0.05 -40.41 -31.31
C LYS A 116 -1.21 -41.09 -32.05
N LYS A 117 -1.95 -40.35 -32.89
CA LYS A 117 -3.17 -40.84 -33.58
C LYS A 117 -2.96 -41.13 -35.08
N TYR A 118 -1.73 -41.02 -35.57
CA TYR A 118 -1.32 -41.41 -36.93
C TYR A 118 -0.33 -42.56 -36.89
#